data_AF-A0A1V2QP84-F1
#
_entry.id   AF-A0A1V2QP84-F1
#
_cell.length_a   1.000
_cell.length_b   1.000
_cell.length_c   1.000
_cell.angle_alpha   90.00
_cell.angle_beta   90.00
_cell.angle_gamma   90.00
#
_symmetry.space_group_name_H-M   'P 1'
#
loop_
_entity.id
_entity.type
_entity.pdbx_description
1 polymer ?
#
loop_
_entity_poly.entity_id
_entity_poly.type
_entity_poly.pdbx_seq_one_letter_code
_entity_poly.pdbx_strand_id
1 'polypeptide(L)'
;MASPLDNPTWASLTGPHARFAERHGQAVRYQLDVAPFLAVPDRPDDAVCTDPAHRGQGLATRLVRAVAAGIRARGEIPLMHAAASNTSAIRLYESLGFRLRRRTRFIMLRVPADVDADRASAGARS
;
A
#
# COMPACT_ATOMS: atom_id res chain seq x y z
N MET A 1 -9.36 -2.00 18.72
CA MET A 1 -10.04 -2.52 17.52
C MET A 1 -9.93 -1.43 16.46
N ALA A 2 -9.45 -1.73 15.25
CA ALA A 2 -9.38 -0.72 14.19
C ALA A 2 -10.80 -0.24 13.85
N SER A 3 -10.99 1.08 13.77
CA SER A 3 -12.26 1.68 13.39
C SER A 3 -12.51 1.43 11.89
N PRO A 4 -13.75 1.20 11.44
CA PRO A 4 -14.08 1.17 10.01
C PRO A 4 -13.66 2.45 9.26
N LEU A 5 -13.53 3.57 9.96
CA LEU A 5 -13.07 4.84 9.41
C LEU A 5 -11.55 4.94 9.25
N ASP A 6 -10.77 4.02 9.83
CA ASP A 6 -9.33 3.97 9.62
C ASP A 6 -9.00 3.55 8.17
N ASN A 7 -9.87 2.73 7.56
CA ASN A 7 -9.79 2.31 6.17
C ASN A 7 -11.19 2.11 5.56
N PRO A 8 -11.92 3.21 5.29
CA PRO A 8 -13.34 3.16 4.93
C PRO A 8 -13.57 2.50 3.57
N THR A 9 -12.61 2.64 2.65
CA THR A 9 -12.66 1.98 1.34
C THR A 9 -12.51 0.46 1.50
N TRP A 10 -11.60 -0.02 2.33
CA TRP A 10 -11.47 -1.45 2.65
C TRP A 10 -12.71 -1.98 3.35
N ALA A 11 -13.18 -1.30 4.40
CA ALA A 11 -14.36 -1.71 5.16
C ALA A 11 -15.63 -1.80 4.28
N SER A 12 -15.78 -0.90 3.32
CA SER A 12 -16.89 -0.94 2.35
C SER A 12 -16.75 -2.13 1.39
N LEU A 13 -15.60 -2.27 0.72
CA LEU A 13 -15.36 -3.27 -0.32
C LEU A 13 -15.20 -4.70 0.22
N THR A 14 -14.93 -4.86 1.51
CA THR A 14 -14.89 -6.18 2.18
C THR A 14 -16.14 -6.47 3.00
N GLY A 15 -17.05 -5.50 3.11
CA GLY A 15 -18.29 -5.61 3.87
C GLY A 15 -19.53 -5.33 2.99
N PRO A 16 -20.35 -4.31 3.30
CA PRO A 16 -21.63 -4.09 2.63
C PRO A 16 -21.57 -3.99 1.10
N HIS A 17 -20.44 -3.56 0.53
CA HIS A 17 -20.25 -3.38 -0.91
C HIS A 17 -19.42 -4.49 -1.56
N ALA A 18 -19.21 -5.63 -0.89
CA ALA A 18 -18.42 -6.74 -1.44
C ALA A 18 -18.92 -7.25 -2.81
N ARG A 19 -20.23 -7.16 -3.09
CA ARG A 19 -20.80 -7.52 -4.39
C ARG A 19 -20.34 -6.63 -5.57
N PHE A 20 -19.79 -5.46 -5.29
CA PHE A 20 -19.24 -4.53 -6.28
C PHE A 20 -17.71 -4.55 -6.34
N ALA A 21 -17.07 -5.44 -5.57
CA ALA A 21 -15.63 -5.47 -5.40
C ALA A 21 -14.95 -6.43 -6.40
N GLU A 22 -13.94 -5.93 -7.08
CA GLU A 22 -12.98 -6.74 -7.83
C GLU A 22 -11.72 -6.92 -6.98
N ARG A 23 -11.34 -8.19 -6.73
CA ARG A 23 -10.19 -8.56 -5.90
C ARG A 23 -9.04 -9.07 -6.75
N HIS A 24 -7.86 -8.51 -6.52
CA HIS A 24 -6.59 -9.00 -7.08
C HIS A 24 -5.58 -9.16 -5.94
N GLY A 25 -5.34 -10.41 -5.53
CA GLY A 25 -4.55 -10.69 -4.33
C GLY A 25 -5.17 -10.02 -3.10
N GLN A 26 -4.36 -9.26 -2.35
CA GLN A 26 -4.83 -8.51 -1.20
C GLN A 26 -5.48 -7.16 -1.56
N ALA A 27 -5.45 -6.71 -2.81
CA ALA A 27 -6.10 -5.47 -3.21
C ALA A 27 -7.58 -5.71 -3.56
N VAL A 28 -8.44 -4.79 -3.16
CA VAL A 28 -9.84 -4.71 -3.56
C VAL A 28 -10.11 -3.37 -4.21
N ARG A 29 -10.91 -3.33 -5.27
CA ARG A 29 -11.36 -2.09 -5.89
C ARG A 29 -12.80 -2.17 -6.29
N TYR A 30 -13.47 -1.02 -6.40
CA TYR A 30 -14.72 -0.97 -7.16
C TYR A 30 -14.42 -1.26 -8.64
N GLN A 31 -15.45 -1.68 -9.36
CA GLN A 31 -15.44 -1.58 -10.81
C GLN A 31 -15.25 -0.10 -11.21
N LEU A 32 -14.49 0.15 -12.29
CA LEU A 32 -14.09 1.51 -12.68
C LEU A 32 -15.29 2.40 -13.06
N ASP A 33 -16.40 1.79 -13.48
CA ASP A 33 -17.68 2.43 -13.78
C ASP A 33 -18.51 2.76 -12.52
N VAL A 34 -18.21 2.16 -11.37
CA VAL A 34 -18.87 2.44 -10.09
C VAL A 34 -18.14 3.55 -9.31
N ALA A 35 -16.84 3.36 -9.05
CA ALA A 35 -16.00 4.36 -8.38
C ALA A 35 -14.51 4.08 -8.60
N PRO A 36 -13.63 5.10 -8.63
CA PRO A 36 -12.20 4.90 -8.90
C PRO A 36 -11.38 4.41 -7.69
N PHE A 37 -12.03 3.99 -6.60
CA PHE A 37 -11.35 3.67 -5.35
C PHE A 37 -10.84 2.22 -5.31
N LEU A 38 -9.61 2.08 -4.84
CA LEU A 38 -8.95 0.81 -4.50
C LEU A 38 -8.47 0.90 -3.04
N ALA A 39 -8.53 -0.23 -2.33
CA ALA A 39 -7.97 -0.40 -1.00
C ALA A 39 -7.12 -1.66 -0.90
N VAL A 40 -6.17 -1.61 0.02
CA VAL A 40 -5.35 -2.73 0.48
C VAL A 40 -5.55 -2.84 2.00
N PRO A 41 -5.29 -3.99 2.64
CA PRO A 41 -5.38 -4.08 4.08
C PRO A 41 -4.33 -3.17 4.72
N ASP A 42 -4.57 -2.72 5.95
CA ASP A 42 -3.65 -1.83 6.68
C ASP A 42 -2.25 -2.44 6.85
N ARG A 43 -2.19 -3.77 6.86
CA ARG A 43 -0.96 -4.56 6.82
C ARG A 43 -1.03 -5.55 5.65
N PRO A 44 -0.51 -5.21 4.47
CA PRO A 44 -0.39 -6.16 3.38
C PRO A 44 0.78 -7.12 3.64
N ASP A 45 0.57 -8.40 3.36
CA ASP A 45 1.52 -9.49 3.58
C ASP A 45 2.74 -9.40 2.63
N ASP A 46 2.59 -8.68 1.51
CA ASP A 46 3.62 -8.57 0.45
C ASP A 46 4.43 -7.26 0.50
N ALA A 47 4.29 -6.45 1.56
CA ALA A 47 5.13 -5.27 1.73
C ALA A 47 6.56 -5.67 2.12
N VAL A 48 7.52 -5.42 1.23
CA VAL A 48 8.94 -5.54 1.57
C VAL A 48 9.36 -4.30 2.35
N CYS A 49 9.57 -4.47 3.65
CA CYS A 49 10.14 -3.45 4.52
C CYS A 49 11.44 -3.96 5.13
N THR A 50 12.46 -3.10 5.23
CA THR A 50 13.66 -3.37 6.01
C THR A 50 13.74 -2.36 7.14
N ASP A 51 13.81 -2.88 8.37
CA ASP A 51 13.98 -2.09 9.58
C ASP A 51 15.16 -1.11 9.45
N PRO A 52 15.03 0.16 9.89
CA PRO A 52 16.10 1.15 9.76
C PRO A 52 17.46 0.70 10.31
N ALA A 53 17.49 -0.01 11.44
CA ALA A 53 18.73 -0.49 12.06
C ALA A 53 19.40 -1.63 11.27
N HIS A 54 18.69 -2.25 10.33
CA HIS A 54 19.15 -3.40 9.55
C HIS A 54 19.31 -3.09 8.05
N ARG A 55 19.30 -1.80 7.68
CA ARG A 55 19.56 -1.36 6.31
C ARG A 55 21.02 -1.61 5.91
N GLY A 56 21.29 -1.63 4.61
CA GLY A 56 22.64 -1.81 4.06
C GLY A 56 23.17 -3.26 4.08
N GLN A 57 22.45 -4.21 4.69
CA GLN A 57 22.86 -5.61 4.80
C GLN A 57 22.37 -6.50 3.62
N GLY A 58 21.79 -5.91 2.59
CA GLY A 58 21.28 -6.65 1.42
C GLY A 58 20.02 -7.49 1.67
N LEU A 59 19.32 -7.30 2.79
CA LEU A 59 18.10 -8.05 3.13
C LEU A 59 16.98 -7.87 2.11
N ALA A 60 16.69 -6.62 1.72
CA ALA A 60 15.71 -6.30 0.68
C ALA A 60 16.04 -7.01 -0.65
N THR A 61 17.32 -7.03 -1.04
CA THR A 61 17.78 -7.73 -2.24
C THR A 61 17.45 -9.23 -2.21
N ARG A 62 17.73 -9.88 -1.08
CA ARG A 62 17.47 -11.32 -0.92
C ARG A 62 15.98 -11.62 -0.98
N LEU A 63 15.15 -10.84 -0.29
CA LEU A 63 13.69 -10.99 -0.29
C LEU A 63 13.11 -10.79 -1.69
N VAL A 64 13.44 -9.69 -2.37
CA VAL A 64 12.92 -9.40 -3.71
C VAL A 64 13.30 -10.50 -4.71
N ARG A 65 14.53 -11.03 -4.62
CA ARG A 65 14.95 -12.16 -5.47
C ARG A 65 14.15 -13.43 -5.19
N ALA A 66 13.93 -13.77 -3.92
CA ALA A 66 13.17 -14.95 -3.54
C ALA A 66 11.72 -14.87 -4.02
N VAL A 67 11.05 -13.73 -3.78
CA VAL A 67 9.68 -13.49 -4.25
C VAL A 67 9.60 -13.52 -5.77
N ALA A 68 10.50 -12.84 -6.47
CA ALA A 68 10.54 -12.84 -7.92
C ALA A 68 10.80 -14.24 -8.51
N ALA A 69 11.64 -15.05 -7.87
CA ALA A 69 11.86 -16.44 -8.25
C ALA A 69 10.59 -17.29 -8.09
N GLY A 70 9.87 -17.14 -6.96
CA GLY A 70 8.61 -17.83 -6.72
C GLY A 70 7.52 -17.47 -7.73
N ILE A 71 7.38 -16.18 -8.07
CA ILE A 71 6.43 -15.70 -9.09
C ILE A 71 6.78 -16.29 -10.47
N ARG A 72 8.07 -16.25 -10.86
CA ARG A 72 8.53 -16.82 -12.14
C ARG A 72 8.33 -18.33 -12.22
N ALA A 73 8.52 -19.05 -11.11
CA ALA A 73 8.29 -20.50 -11.06
C ALA A 73 6.82 -20.88 -11.34
N ARG A 74 5.87 -19.97 -11.08
CA ARG A 74 4.46 -20.14 -11.44
C ARG A 74 4.12 -19.68 -12.88
N GLY A 75 5.12 -19.28 -13.66
CA GLY A 75 4.91 -18.73 -15.01
C GLY A 75 4.37 -17.30 -15.02
N GLU A 76 4.42 -16.60 -13.89
CA GLU A 76 3.92 -15.22 -13.75
C GLU A 76 5.07 -14.20 -13.92
N ILE A 77 4.71 -12.94 -14.20
CA ILE A 77 5.65 -11.83 -14.32
C ILE A 77 5.64 -11.00 -13.02
N PRO A 78 6.78 -10.86 -12.31
CA PRO A 78 6.86 -10.00 -11.14
C PRO A 78 6.59 -8.54 -11.49
N LEU A 79 5.66 -7.91 -10.76
CA LEU A 79 5.33 -6.50 -10.86
C LEU A 79 5.34 -5.88 -9.47
N MET A 80 5.84 -4.65 -9.35
CA MET A 80 5.80 -3.90 -8.10
C MET A 80 5.61 -2.40 -8.35
N HIS A 81 5.16 -1.70 -7.32
CA HIS A 81 5.04 -0.25 -7.31
C HIS A 81 6.00 0.34 -6.29
N ALA A 82 6.59 1.49 -6.62
CA ALA A 82 7.41 2.28 -5.71
C ALA A 82 6.96 3.73 -5.80
N ALA A 83 6.96 4.44 -4.67
CA ALA A 83 6.77 5.89 -4.69
C ALA A 83 7.90 6.54 -5.51
N ALA A 84 7.57 7.48 -6.39
CA ALA A 84 8.55 8.14 -7.25
C ALA A 84 9.65 8.87 -6.46
N SER A 85 9.34 9.29 -5.23
CA SER A 85 10.29 9.90 -4.29
C SER A 85 11.27 8.89 -3.66
N ASN A 86 11.00 7.59 -3.72
CA ASN A 86 11.84 6.54 -3.15
C ASN A 86 12.92 6.10 -4.15
N THR A 87 13.81 7.02 -4.48
CA THR A 87 14.86 6.84 -5.49
C THR A 87 15.85 5.71 -5.15
N SER A 88 16.12 5.47 -3.86
CA SER A 88 16.99 4.37 -3.42
C SER A 88 16.38 3.00 -3.72
N ALA A 89 15.09 2.81 -3.45
CA ALA A 89 14.39 1.57 -3.79
C ALA A 89 14.29 1.37 -5.31
N ILE A 90 14.04 2.45 -6.08
CA ILE A 90 14.00 2.37 -7.54
C ILE A 90 15.33 1.85 -8.11
N ARG A 91 16.47 2.43 -7.69
CA ARG A 91 17.80 1.97 -8.12
C ARG A 91 18.06 0.51 -7.76
N LEU A 92 17.62 0.10 -6.56
CA LEU A 92 17.70 -1.29 -6.14
C LEU A 92 16.92 -2.20 -7.11
N TYR A 93 15.65 -1.89 -7.39
CA TYR A 93 14.82 -2.72 -8.26
C TYR A 93 15.37 -2.79 -9.69
N GLU A 94 15.88 -1.68 -10.23
CA GLU A 94 16.52 -1.63 -11.55
C GLU A 94 17.77 -2.54 -11.62
N SER A 95 18.59 -2.54 -10.56
CA SER A 95 19.76 -3.43 -10.44
C SER A 95 19.37 -4.92 -10.39
N LEU A 96 18.13 -5.22 -9.97
CA LEU A 96 17.57 -6.58 -9.92
C LEU A 96 16.86 -6.98 -11.22
N GLY A 97 16.92 -6.13 -12.24
CA GLY A 97 16.36 -6.40 -13.57
C GLY A 97 14.92 -5.93 -13.75
N PHE A 98 14.32 -5.24 -12.77
CA PHE A 98 13.05 -4.56 -13.01
C PHE A 98 13.26 -3.36 -13.94
N ARG A 99 12.19 -2.99 -14.65
CA ARG A 99 12.15 -1.83 -15.55
C ARG A 99 10.88 -1.06 -15.27
N LEU A 100 10.95 0.27 -15.36
CA LEU A 100 9.78 1.12 -15.19
C LEU A 100 8.76 0.84 -16.29
N ARG A 101 7.60 0.26 -15.92
CA ARG A 101 6.51 -0.03 -16.87
C ARG A 101 5.54 1.14 -17.05
N ARG A 102 5.21 1.85 -15.97
CA ARG A 102 4.23 2.96 -15.95
C ARG A 102 4.46 3.87 -14.75
N ARG A 103 4.24 5.18 -14.91
CA ARG A 103 4.11 6.12 -13.79
C ARG A 103 2.64 6.19 -13.37
N THR A 104 2.32 5.56 -12.24
CA THR A 104 0.97 5.57 -11.67
C THR A 104 0.87 6.65 -10.60
N ARG A 105 -0.17 7.50 -10.66
CA ARG A 105 -0.48 8.42 -9.55
C ARG A 105 -1.25 7.66 -8.48
N PHE A 106 -0.64 7.52 -7.31
CA PHE A 106 -1.32 7.01 -6.11
C PHE A 106 -1.89 8.19 -5.35
N ILE A 107 -3.22 8.26 -5.24
CA ILE A 107 -3.90 9.18 -4.34
C ILE A 107 -4.26 8.38 -3.09
N MET A 108 -3.71 8.76 -1.95
CA MET A 108 -4.02 8.16 -0.66
C MET A 108 -4.85 9.16 0.14
N LEU A 109 -6.06 8.75 0.52
CA LEU A 109 -6.94 9.52 1.39
C LEU A 109 -6.76 8.97 2.80
N ARG A 110 -6.44 9.85 3.75
CA ARG A 110 -6.43 9.53 5.18
C ARG A 110 -7.52 10.38 5.83
N VAL A 111 -8.40 9.76 6.60
CA VAL A 111 -9.34 10.49 7.45
C VAL A 111 -8.52 11.26 8.48
N PRO A 112 -8.74 12.57 8.66
CA PRO A 112 -8.09 13.32 9.74
C PRO A 112 -8.30 12.59 11.06
N ALA A 113 -7.22 12.35 11.81
CA ALA A 113 -7.38 11.97 13.21
C ALA A 113 -8.14 13.12 13.90
N ASP A 114 -9.10 12.76 14.74
CA ASP A 114 -10.12 13.64 15.29
C ASP A 114 -9.59 15.05 15.63
N VAL A 115 -10.24 16.07 15.07
CA VAL A 115 -9.89 17.50 15.29
C VAL A 115 -10.40 17.97 16.66
N ASP A 116 -11.08 17.10 17.41
CA ASP A 116 -11.70 17.45 18.69
C ASP A 116 -10.74 17.54 19.89
N ALA A 117 -9.45 17.19 19.73
CA ALA A 117 -8.46 17.42 20.79
C ALA A 117 -8.03 18.89 20.93
N ASP A 118 -8.23 19.73 19.90
CA ASP A 118 -7.74 21.11 19.86
C ASP A 118 -8.79 22.15 20.36
N ARG A 119 -10.05 21.74 20.54
CA ARG A 119 -11.09 22.61 21.12
C ARG A 119 -11.11 22.63 22.65
N ALA A 120 -10.52 21.63 23.31
CA ALA A 120 -10.46 21.57 24.78
C ALA A 120 -9.38 22.49 25.40
N SER A 121 -8.40 22.94 24.61
CA SER A 121 -7.30 23.81 25.06
C SER A 121 -7.56 25.32 24.85
N ALA A 122 -8.61 25.69 24.12
CA ALA A 122 -8.94 27.09 23.79
C ALA A 122 -10.01 27.72 24.71
N GLY A 123 -10.60 26.95 25.64
CA GLY A 123 -11.69 27.41 26.52
C GLY A 123 -11.29 27.98 27.87
N ALA A 124 -10.00 28.15 28.16
CA ALA A 124 -9.54 28.62 29.46
C ALA A 124 -8.40 29.64 29.34
N ARG A 125 -8.71 30.85 28.88
CA ARG A 125 -8.03 32.08 29.33
C ARG A 125 -9.03 33.24 29.29
N SER A 126 -9.17 33.82 30.48
CA SER A 126 -10.01 34.93 30.92
C SER A 126 -9.98 36.16 30.02
#